data_AF-A0A7W1IDD0-F1
#
_entry.id   AF-A0A7W1IDD0-F1
#
_cell.length_a   1.000
_cell.length_b   1.000
_cell.length_c   1.000
_cell.angle_alpha   90.00
_cell.angle_beta   90.00
_cell.angle_gamma   90.00
#
_symmetry.space_group_name_H-M   'P 1'
#
loop_
_entity.id
_entity.type
_entity.pdbx_description
1 polymer ?
#
loop_
_entity_poly.entity_id
_entity_poly.type
_entity_poly.pdbx_seq_one_letter_code
_entity_poly.pdbx_strand_id
1 'polypeptide(L)'
;MTALLGTVLERDGAQYRVATERGEVRAVLRGKAKRGDSRVVVGDRVQLEPEEGGELFGVIAVEPRTTLLERRVPEGRGTRAVAANVDQVMVVTAILDPLPIPQLLDRLLVVAEA
;
A
#
# COMPACT_ATOMS: atom_id res chain seq x y z
N MET A 1 0.69 -23.65 12.04
CA MET A 1 -0.34 -23.16 11.09
C MET A 1 0.34 -22.26 10.09
N THR A 2 0.19 -22.51 8.80
CA THR A 2 0.74 -21.65 7.75
C THR A 2 -0.14 -20.41 7.66
N ALA A 3 0.43 -19.22 7.84
CA ALA A 3 -0.33 -17.97 7.69
C ALA A 3 -0.81 -17.84 6.24
N LEU A 4 -2.04 -17.34 6.05
CA LEU A 4 -2.59 -17.09 4.71
C LEU A 4 -1.93 -15.83 4.14
N LEU A 5 -1.32 -15.93 2.97
CA LEU A 5 -0.74 -14.77 2.31
C LEU A 5 -1.79 -14.00 1.51
N GLY A 6 -1.60 -12.68 1.43
CA GLY A 6 -2.42 -11.83 0.58
C GLY A 6 -1.78 -10.50 0.24
N THR A 7 -2.41 -9.78 -0.68
CA THR A 7 -2.00 -8.45 -1.14
C THR A 7 -3.05 -7.42 -0.76
N VAL A 8 -2.62 -6.34 -0.11
CA VAL A 8 -3.51 -5.23 0.28
C VAL A 8 -4.00 -4.50 -0.97
N LEU A 9 -5.31 -4.49 -1.18
CA LEU A 9 -5.98 -3.79 -2.29
C LEU A 9 -6.41 -2.38 -1.90
N GLU A 10 -6.90 -2.24 -0.68
CA GLU A 10 -7.51 -1.00 -0.19
C GLU A 10 -7.24 -0.82 1.30
N ARG A 11 -7.21 0.44 1.72
CA ARG A 11 -7.14 0.84 3.12
C ARG A 11 -8.23 1.85 3.44
N ASP A 12 -9.19 1.43 4.25
CA ASP A 12 -10.22 2.29 4.81
C ASP A 12 -10.00 2.46 6.33
N GLY A 13 -9.38 3.57 6.72
CA GLY A 13 -9.01 3.83 8.11
C GLY A 13 -8.08 2.77 8.70
N ALA A 14 -8.67 1.89 9.52
CA ALA A 14 -8.01 0.77 10.20
C ALA A 14 -8.30 -0.61 9.57
N GLN A 15 -9.23 -0.68 8.61
CA GLN A 15 -9.58 -1.89 7.88
C GLN A 15 -8.84 -1.93 6.53
N TYR A 16 -8.50 -3.15 6.12
CA TYR A 16 -7.79 -3.44 4.88
C TYR A 16 -8.60 -4.46 4.10
N ARG A 17 -8.73 -4.23 2.79
CA ARG A 17 -9.21 -5.24 1.86
C ARG A 17 -8.01 -5.95 1.27
N VAL A 18 -7.98 -7.27 1.40
CA VAL A 18 -6.81 -8.07 1.04
C VAL A 18 -7.22 -9.16 0.06
N ALA A 19 -6.58 -9.19 -1.11
CA ALA A 19 -6.70 -10.29 -2.05
C ALA A 19 -5.89 -11.47 -1.55
N THR A 20 -6.51 -12.64 -1.47
CA THR A 20 -5.84 -13.90 -1.13
C THR A 20 -6.13 -14.93 -2.21
N GLU A 21 -5.45 -16.07 -2.18
CA GLU A 21 -5.76 -17.21 -3.05
C GLU A 21 -7.19 -17.76 -2.86
N ARG A 22 -7.86 -17.41 -1.75
CA ARG A 22 -9.22 -17.84 -1.41
C ARG A 22 -10.29 -16.77 -1.70
N GLY A 23 -9.89 -15.65 -2.30
CA GLY A 23 -10.75 -14.49 -2.54
C GLY A 23 -10.38 -13.29 -1.68
N GLU A 24 -11.19 -12.25 -1.77
CA GLU A 24 -11.01 -11.01 -0.99
C GLU A 24 -11.50 -11.20 0.45
N VAL A 25 -10.71 -10.70 1.39
CA VAL A 25 -11.05 -10.70 2.82
C VAL A 25 -10.90 -9.31 3.41
N ARG A 26 -11.58 -9.07 4.53
CA ARG A 26 -11.38 -7.88 5.35
C ARG A 26 -10.43 -8.20 6.50
N ALA A 27 -9.48 -7.31 6.74
CA ALA A 27 -8.47 -7.50 7.76
C ALA A 27 -8.18 -6.25 8.57
N VAL A 28 -7.64 -6.43 9.78
CA VAL A 28 -7.19 -5.35 10.67
C VAL A 28 -5.78 -5.64 11.18
N LEU A 29 -5.01 -4.60 11.55
CA LEU A 29 -3.66 -4.80 12.08
C LEU A 29 -3.70 -5.47 13.47
N ARG A 30 -2.88 -6.51 13.64
CA ARG A 30 -2.65 -7.19 14.92
C ARG A 30 -1.16 -7.39 15.19
N GLY A 31 -0.85 -7.78 16.43
CA GLY A 31 0.49 -8.21 16.83
C GLY A 31 1.61 -7.23 16.47
N LYS A 32 2.66 -7.74 15.81
CA LYS A 32 3.83 -6.96 15.39
C LYS A 32 3.48 -5.92 14.33
N ALA A 33 2.61 -6.25 13.38
CA ALA A 33 2.19 -5.32 12.34
C ALA A 33 1.47 -4.07 12.88
N LYS A 34 0.80 -4.16 14.05
CA LYS A 34 0.20 -3.00 14.72
C LYS A 34 1.24 -2.08 15.40
N ARG A 35 2.40 -2.61 15.77
CA ARG A 35 3.46 -1.90 16.51
C ARG A 35 4.60 -1.39 15.62
N GLY A 36 4.59 -1.74 14.34
CA GLY A 36 5.59 -1.28 13.39
C GLY A 36 5.45 0.21 13.08
N ASP A 37 6.59 0.88 12.87
CA ASP A 37 6.64 2.28 12.42
C ASP A 37 6.20 2.44 10.96
N SER A 38 6.36 1.39 10.15
CA SER A 38 5.97 1.40 8.75
C SER A 38 4.47 1.13 8.61
N ARG A 39 3.75 2.14 8.11
CA ARG A 39 2.32 2.04 7.83
C ARG A 39 2.09 1.04 6.68
N VAL A 40 1.14 0.12 6.87
CA VAL A 40 0.66 -0.75 5.79
C VAL A 40 -0.06 0.09 4.73
N VAL A 41 0.29 -0.14 3.48
CA VAL A 41 -0.22 0.56 2.28
C VAL A 41 -0.70 -0.44 1.23
N VAL A 42 -1.40 0.07 0.22
CA VAL A 42 -1.81 -0.75 -0.93
C VAL A 42 -0.58 -1.36 -1.62
N GLY A 43 -0.72 -2.60 -2.06
CA GLY A 43 0.34 -3.40 -2.67
C GLY A 43 1.25 -4.13 -1.67
N ASP A 44 1.16 -3.84 -0.37
CA ASP A 44 1.86 -4.65 0.65
C ASP A 44 1.40 -6.12 0.57
N ARG A 45 2.38 -7.02 0.62
CA ARG A 45 2.14 -8.46 0.82
C ARG A 45 2.11 -8.71 2.32
N VAL A 46 1.08 -9.38 2.81
CA VAL A 46 0.81 -9.54 4.24
C VAL A 46 0.52 -10.98 4.61
N GLN A 47 0.88 -11.35 5.83
CA GLN A 47 0.49 -12.59 6.47
C GLN A 47 -0.78 -12.38 7.29
N LEU A 48 -1.77 -13.23 7.06
CA LEU A 48 -3.09 -13.19 7.66
C LEU A 48 -3.35 -14.40 8.54
N GLU A 49 -4.05 -14.17 9.64
CA GLU A 49 -4.64 -15.20 10.48
C GLU A 49 -6.14 -14.92 10.68
N PRO A 50 -7.02 -15.94 10.67
CA PRO A 50 -8.43 -15.74 10.94
C PRO A 50 -8.65 -15.24 12.38
N GLU A 51 -9.55 -14.28 12.58
CA GLU A 51 -9.96 -13.87 13.92
C GLU A 51 -10.95 -14.85 14.55
N GLU A 52 -10.94 -14.92 15.89
CA GLU A 52 -11.97 -15.59 16.68
C GLU A 52 -13.31 -14.90 16.41
N GLY A 53 -14.24 -15.59 15.74
CA GLY A 53 -15.52 -15.04 15.28
C GLY A 53 -15.72 -15.05 13.76
N GLY A 54 -14.67 -15.35 12.98
CA GLY A 54 -14.77 -15.84 11.59
C GLY A 54 -14.98 -14.81 10.48
N GLU A 55 -15.37 -13.57 10.78
CA GLU A 55 -15.67 -12.57 9.74
C GLU A 55 -14.47 -11.70 9.33
N LEU A 56 -13.43 -11.58 10.18
CA LEU A 56 -12.26 -10.75 9.95
C LEU A 56 -10.96 -11.56 10.02
N PHE A 57 -9.94 -11.05 9.35
CA PHE A 57 -8.57 -11.53 9.45
C PHE A 57 -7.68 -10.53 10.21
N GLY A 58 -6.69 -11.03 10.93
CA GLY A 58 -5.61 -10.23 11.51
C GLY A 58 -4.41 -10.19 10.57
N VAL A 59 -3.98 -9.01 10.17
CA VAL A 59 -2.65 -8.81 9.57
C VAL A 59 -1.62 -8.92 10.69
N ILE A 60 -0.83 -9.99 10.69
CA ILE A 60 0.16 -10.28 11.74
C ILE A 60 1.59 -9.85 11.36
N ALA A 61 1.89 -9.82 10.06
CA ALA A 61 3.18 -9.41 9.51
C ALA A 61 3.01 -8.83 8.10
N VAL A 62 3.98 -8.01 7.71
CA VAL A 62 4.15 -7.47 6.35
C VAL A 62 5.42 -8.09 5.79
N GLU A 63 5.35 -8.63 4.58
CA GLU A 63 6.50 -9.19 3.89
C GLU A 63 7.48 -8.08 3.46
N PRO A 64 8.77 -8.41 3.25
CA PRO A 64 9.74 -7.47 2.71
C PRO A 64 9.25 -6.84 1.40
N ARG A 65 9.32 -5.51 1.31
CA ARG A 65 8.92 -4.76 0.12
C ARG A 65 10.01 -4.82 -0.93
N THR A 66 9.65 -5.04 -2.19
CA THR A 66 10.57 -4.93 -3.33
C THR A 66 10.74 -3.49 -3.78
N THR A 67 9.64 -2.72 -3.76
CA THR A 67 9.61 -1.29 -4.08
C THR A 67 8.74 -0.53 -3.09
N LEU A 68 9.00 0.76 -2.94
CA LEU A 68 8.21 1.64 -2.07
C LEU A 68 8.05 3.02 -2.72
N LEU A 69 6.82 3.35 -3.09
CA LEU A 69 6.47 4.68 -3.58
C LEU A 69 6.19 5.60 -2.40
N GLU A 70 6.99 6.65 -2.25
CA GLU A 70 6.85 7.61 -1.17
C GLU A 70 6.58 9.04 -1.66
N ARG A 71 5.80 9.78 -0.87
CA ARG A 71 5.51 11.19 -1.11
C ARG A 71 6.09 12.03 0.01
N ARG A 72 6.78 13.12 -0.34
CA ARG A 72 7.22 14.14 0.62
C ARG A 72 6.02 14.75 1.35
N VAL A 73 6.11 14.92 2.66
CA VAL A 73 5.06 15.57 3.45
C VAL A 73 5.10 17.09 3.19
N PRO A 74 3.98 17.71 2.76
CA PRO A 74 3.92 19.17 2.66
C PRO A 74 4.20 19.80 4.03
N GLU A 75 5.07 20.82 4.06
CA GLU A 75 5.38 21.62 5.27
C GLU A 75 6.04 20.85 6.45
N GLY A 76 6.39 19.58 6.25
CA GLY A 76 7.02 18.73 7.26
C GLY A 76 8.37 18.16 6.84
N ARG A 77 9.08 17.53 7.79
CA ARG A 77 10.26 16.72 7.50
C ARG A 77 9.82 15.26 7.27
N GLY A 78 10.34 14.66 6.20
CA GLY A 78 10.18 13.23 5.91
C GLY A 78 9.26 12.90 4.72
N THR A 79 9.11 11.61 4.50
CA THR A 79 8.29 10.99 3.45
C THR A 79 7.15 10.19 4.07
N ARG A 80 6.10 9.93 3.29
CA ARG A 80 5.01 9.01 3.64
C ARG A 80 4.86 8.00 2.51
N ALA A 81 4.84 6.73 2.87
CA ALA A 81 4.48 5.64 1.97
C ALA A 81 3.09 5.88 1.35
N VAL A 82 3.00 5.68 0.04
CA VAL A 82 1.77 5.77 -0.76
C VAL A 82 1.33 4.38 -1.21
N ALA A 83 2.25 3.61 -1.78
CA ALA A 83 2.04 2.24 -2.25
C ALA A 83 3.36 1.46 -2.16
N ALA A 84 3.29 0.13 -2.13
CA ALA A 84 4.44 -0.76 -2.10
C ALA A 84 4.31 -1.84 -3.20
N ASN A 85 5.44 -2.44 -3.58
CA ASN A 85 5.51 -3.54 -4.55
C ASN A 85 4.80 -3.20 -5.88
N VAL A 86 4.99 -1.96 -6.34
CA VAL A 86 4.52 -1.49 -7.64
C VAL A 86 5.60 -1.78 -8.67
N ASP A 87 5.23 -2.41 -9.79
CA ASP A 87 6.13 -2.74 -10.89
C ASP A 87 6.11 -1.70 -12.02
N GLN A 88 5.03 -0.92 -12.14
CA GLN A 88 4.85 0.09 -13.19
C GLN A 88 4.12 1.32 -12.66
N VAL A 89 4.54 2.50 -13.12
CA VAL A 89 3.87 3.78 -12.86
C VAL A 89 3.37 4.34 -14.18
N MET A 90 2.08 4.66 -14.25
CA MET A 90 1.47 5.30 -15.42
C MET A 90 1.11 6.75 -15.08
N VAL A 91 1.85 7.69 -15.66
CA VAL A 91 1.59 9.13 -15.51
C VAL A 91 0.54 9.55 -16.53
N VAL A 92 -0.62 9.99 -16.06
CA VAL A 92 -1.75 10.41 -16.91
C VAL A 92 -1.92 11.93 -16.82
N THR A 93 -2.05 12.59 -17.97
CA THR A 93 -2.30 14.02 -18.06
C THR A 93 -3.30 14.33 -19.17
N ALA A 94 -4.07 15.41 -19.02
CA ALA A 94 -4.97 15.88 -20.05
C ALA A 94 -4.24 16.81 -21.03
N ILE A 95 -4.61 16.77 -22.30
CA ILE A 95 -4.12 17.70 -23.33
C ILE A 95 -4.71 19.11 -23.13
N LEU A 96 -5.95 19.19 -22.65
CA LEU A 96 -6.68 20.41 -22.33
C LEU A 96 -7.53 20.18 -21.09
N ASP A 97 -7.76 21.24 -20.32
CA ASP A 97 -8.59 21.28 -19.09
C ASP A 97 -8.25 20.18 -18.03
N PRO A 98 -7.10 20.28 -17.34
CA PRO A 98 -6.12 21.36 -17.39
C PRO A 98 -5.08 21.19 -18.51
N LEU A 99 -4.39 22.28 -18.87
CA LEU A 99 -3.21 22.18 -19.73
C LEU A 99 -2.11 21.36 -19.03
N PRO A 100 -1.33 20.54 -19.77
CA PRO A 100 -0.19 19.84 -19.21
C PRO A 100 0.80 20.80 -18.56
N ILE A 101 1.38 20.40 -17.43
CA ILE A 101 2.48 21.11 -16.77
C ILE A 101 3.76 20.28 -16.97
N PRO A 102 4.62 20.59 -17.97
CA PRO A 102 5.77 19.75 -18.31
C PRO A 102 6.70 19.47 -17.13
N GLN A 103 6.95 20.48 -16.28
CA GLN A 103 7.82 20.31 -15.10
C GLN A 103 7.23 19.35 -14.06
N LEU A 104 5.90 19.18 -14.03
CA LEU A 104 5.26 18.17 -13.18
C LEU A 104 5.47 16.77 -13.77
N LEU A 105 5.35 16.62 -15.09
CA LEU A 105 5.59 15.34 -15.77
C LEU A 105 7.03 14.87 -15.55
N ASP A 106 8.02 15.74 -15.78
CA ASP A 106 9.44 15.41 -15.56
C ASP A 106 9.69 14.95 -14.11
N ARG A 107 9.09 15.63 -13.13
CA ARG A 107 9.20 15.26 -11.72
C ARG A 107 8.59 13.89 -11.43
N LEU A 108 7.42 13.59 -12.00
CA LEU A 108 6.76 12.30 -11.82
C LEU A 108 7.55 11.17 -12.48
N LEU A 109 8.15 11.42 -13.66
CA LEU A 109 9.01 10.45 -14.34
C LEU A 109 10.29 10.16 -13.55
N VAL A 110 10.95 11.19 -12.99
CA VAL A 110 12.11 11.00 -12.12
C VAL A 110 11.78 10.17 -10.89
N VAL A 111 10.60 10.36 -10.28
CA VAL A 111 10.16 9.55 -9.14
C VAL A 111 9.85 8.11 -9.54
N ALA A 112 9.37 7.87 -10.75
CA ALA A 112 9.03 6.54 -11.23
C ALA A 112 10.28 5.68 -11.55
N GLU A 113 11.37 6.31 -12.00
CA GLU A 113 12.63 5.64 -12.32
C GLU A 113 13.55 5.41 -11.10
N ALA A 114 13.27 6.07 -9.97
CA ALA A 114 14.12 6.06 -8.76
C ALA A 114 13.89 4.82 -7.89
#